data_AF-A0A959M249-F1
#
_entry.id   AF-A0A959M249-F1
#
_cell.length_a   1.000
_cell.length_b   1.000
_cell.length_c   1.000
_cell.angle_alpha   90.00
_cell.angle_beta   90.00
_cell.angle_gamma   90.00
#
_symmetry.space_group_name_H-M   'P 1'
#
loop_
_entity.id
_entity.type
_entity.pdbx_description
1 polymer ?
#
loop_
_entity_poly.entity_id
_entity_poly.type
_entity_poly.pdbx_seq_one_letter_code
_entity_poly.pdbx_strand_id
1 'polypeptide(L)'
;MANKDPYEDALARVKRKKEFYGNFFSWIFTSLFLLVLNLLTSPGFLWALFPFVGWGIGVAFHGFDVFGYPGVGRDWEEREIEKEMRRSNRRKLPSGKSEGGLELPELQKREDRPYNEEDLV
;
A
#
# COMPACT_ATOMS: atom_id res chain seq x y z
N MET A 1 -8.45 -17.46 5.93
CA MET A 1 -8.41 -16.07 5.39
C MET A 1 -7.44 -15.32 6.29
N ALA A 2 -6.30 -14.88 5.75
CA ALA A 2 -5.23 -14.28 6.55
C ALA A 2 -5.74 -13.02 7.25
N ASN A 3 -5.69 -13.03 8.58
CA ASN A 3 -5.95 -11.87 9.43
C ASN A 3 -4.77 -10.90 9.22
N LYS A 4 -4.94 -9.90 8.35
CA LYS A 4 -3.94 -8.85 8.17
C LYS A 4 -3.97 -7.97 9.41
N ASP A 5 -2.92 -8.06 10.21
CA ASP A 5 -2.76 -7.28 11.42
C ASP A 5 -2.72 -5.78 11.03
N PRO A 6 -3.59 -4.90 11.55
CA PRO A 6 -3.63 -3.48 11.19
C PRO A 6 -2.27 -2.75 11.35
N TYR A 7 -1.38 -3.33 12.15
CA TYR A 7 0.01 -2.89 12.29
C TYR A 7 0.86 -3.08 11.02
N GLU A 8 0.68 -4.18 10.29
CA GLU A 8 1.45 -4.47 9.07
C GLU A 8 1.09 -3.52 7.93
N ASP A 9 -0.21 -3.21 7.78
CA ASP A 9 -0.67 -2.25 6.77
C ASP A 9 -0.19 -0.83 7.09
N ALA A 10 -0.14 -0.45 8.37
CA ALA A 10 0.43 0.83 8.81
C ALA A 10 1.94 0.91 8.51
N LEU A 11 2.70 -0.15 8.79
CA LEU A 11 4.14 -0.25 8.48
C LEU A 11 4.41 -0.17 6.98
N ALA A 12 3.63 -0.88 6.17
CA ALA A 12 3.74 -0.83 4.71
C ALA A 12 3.51 0.58 4.16
N ARG A 13 2.62 1.38 4.77
CA ARG A 13 2.40 2.78 4.40
C ARG A 13 3.61 3.66 4.68
N VAL A 14 4.24 3.50 5.84
CA VAL A 14 5.43 4.29 6.20
C VAL A 14 6.61 3.92 5.31
N LYS A 15 6.79 2.63 5.01
CA LYS A 15 7.87 2.15 4.14
C LYS A 15 7.80 2.75 2.73
N ARG A 16 6.61 2.73 2.11
CA ARG A 16 6.40 3.33 0.77
C ARG A 16 6.71 4.82 0.74
N LYS A 17 6.31 5.57 1.77
CA LYS A 17 6.63 6.99 1.89
C LYS A 17 8.14 7.21 1.98
N LYS A 18 8.84 6.43 2.82
CA LYS A 18 10.30 6.53 2.98
C LYS A 18 11.05 6.26 1.68
N GLU A 19 10.60 5.25 0.92
CA GLU A 19 11.17 4.88 -0.36
C GLU A 19 10.98 5.97 -1.43
N PHE A 20 9.78 6.58 -1.46
CA PHE A 20 9.52 7.75 -2.29
C PHE A 20 10.44 8.92 -1.97
N TYR A 21 10.58 9.28 -0.68
CA TYR A 21 11.47 10.38 -0.29
C TYR A 21 12.92 10.10 -0.69
N GLY A 22 13.39 8.85 -0.55
CA GLY A 22 14.74 8.48 -0.98
C GLY A 22 14.97 8.75 -2.47
N ASN A 23 14.05 8.32 -3.32
CA ASN A 23 14.15 8.56 -4.76
C ASN A 23 14.01 10.05 -5.12
N PHE A 24 13.09 10.76 -4.45
CA PHE A 24 12.88 12.20 -4.65
C PHE A 24 14.11 13.03 -4.27
N PHE A 25 14.73 12.74 -3.13
CA PHE A 25 15.97 13.40 -2.72
C PHE A 25 17.12 13.12 -3.68
N SER A 26 17.27 11.87 -4.13
CA SER A 26 18.27 11.53 -5.15
C SER A 26 18.04 12.32 -6.44
N TRP A 27 16.80 12.44 -6.90
CA TRP A 27 16.46 13.23 -8.09
C TRP A 27 16.81 14.71 -7.92
N ILE A 28 16.50 15.34 -6.77
CA ILE A 28 16.89 16.72 -6.48
C ILE A 28 18.41 16.87 -6.51
N PHE A 29 19.13 15.97 -5.85
CA PHE A 29 20.59 16.07 -5.73
C PHE A 29 21.28 15.92 -7.09
N THR A 30 20.89 14.90 -7.86
CA THR A 30 21.36 14.70 -9.24
C THR A 30 21.02 15.90 -10.13
N SER A 31 19.81 16.42 -10.01
CA SER A 31 19.35 17.58 -10.76
C SER A 31 20.15 18.86 -10.44
N LEU A 32 20.42 19.11 -9.16
CA LEU A 32 21.25 20.25 -8.72
C LEU A 32 22.68 20.10 -9.24
N PHE A 33 23.25 18.90 -9.12
CA PHE A 33 24.59 18.60 -9.60
C PHE A 33 24.72 18.84 -11.11
N LEU A 34 23.73 18.39 -11.89
CA LEU A 34 23.68 18.60 -13.34
C LEU A 34 23.52 20.08 -13.70
N LEU A 35 22.70 20.82 -12.95
CA LEU A 35 22.55 22.27 -13.14
C LEU A 35 23.88 23.00 -12.94
N VAL A 36 24.63 22.66 -11.89
CA VAL A 36 25.97 23.21 -11.63
C VAL A 36 26.94 22.86 -12.77
N LEU A 37 26.96 21.60 -13.20
CA LEU A 37 27.79 21.15 -14.32
C LEU A 37 27.48 21.89 -15.63
N ASN A 38 26.20 22.16 -15.88
CA ASN A 38 25.76 22.89 -17.05
C ASN A 38 26.27 24.34 -17.03
N LEU A 39 26.18 25.02 -15.88
CA LEU A 39 26.71 26.37 -15.70
C LEU A 39 28.24 26.42 -15.90
N LEU A 40 28.96 25.37 -15.51
CA LEU A 40 30.41 25.27 -15.67
C LEU A 40 30.85 24.94 -17.10
N THR A 41 30.08 24.12 -17.83
CA THR A 41 30.52 23.55 -19.12
C THR A 41 29.94 24.29 -20.33
N SER A 42 28.69 24.76 -20.24
CA SER A 42 28.01 25.46 -21.34
C SER A 42 26.85 26.31 -20.81
N PRO A 43 27.13 27.54 -20.35
CA PRO A 43 26.08 28.46 -19.89
C PRO A 43 25.11 28.88 -21.02
N GLY A 44 25.49 28.73 -22.29
CA GLY A 44 24.65 29.06 -23.45
C GLY A 44 23.67 27.95 -23.88
N PHE A 45 23.81 26.72 -23.39
CA PHE A 45 22.94 25.60 -23.76
C PHE A 45 22.58 24.78 -22.51
N LEU A 46 21.32 24.86 -22.08
CA LEU A 46 20.80 24.24 -20.86
C LEU A 46 20.51 22.73 -21.07
N TRP A 47 21.53 21.94 -21.37
CA TRP A 47 21.37 20.49 -21.58
C TRP A 47 20.93 19.76 -20.29
N ALA A 48 21.17 20.34 -19.12
CA ALA A 48 20.68 19.80 -17.84
C ALA A 48 19.15 19.74 -17.73
N LEU A 49 18.39 20.46 -18.56
CA LEU A 49 16.93 20.37 -18.59
C LEU A 49 16.42 19.00 -19.05
N PHE A 50 17.12 18.31 -19.95
CA PHE A 50 16.70 17.01 -20.46
C PHE A 50 16.59 15.94 -19.36
N PRO A 51 17.64 15.68 -18.54
CA PRO A 51 17.53 14.75 -17.43
C PRO A 51 16.58 15.26 -16.34
N PHE A 52 16.51 16.57 -16.10
CA PHE A 52 15.60 17.16 -15.13
C PHE A 52 14.13 16.86 -15.48
N VAL A 53 13.74 17.12 -16.73
CA VAL A 53 12.38 16.89 -17.23
C VAL A 53 12.11 15.38 -17.39
N GLY A 54 13.03 14.63 -18.00
CA GLY A 54 12.86 13.20 -18.23
C GLY A 54 12.68 12.40 -16.95
N TRP A 55 13.51 12.64 -15.93
CA TRP A 55 13.38 11.97 -14.64
C TRP A 55 12.32 12.61 -13.75
N GLY A 56 12.11 13.93 -13.86
CA GLY A 56 11.07 14.65 -13.12
C GLY A 56 9.67 14.11 -13.42
N ILE A 57 9.40 13.70 -14.66
CA ILE A 57 8.13 13.07 -15.04
C ILE A 57 7.94 11.73 -14.31
N GLY A 58 8.97 10.87 -14.27
CA GLY A 58 8.89 9.58 -13.58
C GLY A 58 8.69 9.73 -12.07
N VAL A 59 9.38 10.69 -11.45
CA VAL A 59 9.23 11.02 -10.03
C VAL A 59 7.85 11.61 -9.75
N ALA A 60 7.32 12.46 -10.64
CA ALA A 60 5.97 13.01 -10.51
C ALA A 60 4.91 11.89 -10.53
N PHE A 61 5.01 10.95 -11.47
CA PHE A 61 4.11 9.78 -11.51
C PHE A 61 4.19 8.94 -10.24
N HIS A 62 5.40 8.68 -9.72
CA HIS A 62 5.56 7.96 -8.47
C HIS A 62 4.99 8.74 -7.26
N GLY A 63 5.08 10.08 -7.31
CA GLY A 63 4.50 10.96 -6.30
C GLY A 63 2.98 10.91 -6.31
N PHE A 64 2.37 10.88 -7.49
CA PHE A 64 0.92 10.68 -7.62
C PHE A 64 0.46 9.33 -7.09
N ASP A 65 1.24 8.26 -7.31
CA ASP A 65 0.92 6.92 -6.79
C ASP A 65 1.03 6.85 -5.25
N VAL A 66 2.04 7.52 -4.67
CA VAL A 66 2.31 7.48 -3.23
C VAL A 66 1.40 8.43 -2.43
N PHE A 67 1.13 9.63 -2.96
CA PHE A 67 0.34 10.66 -2.27
C PHE A 67 -1.13 10.73 -2.72
N GLY A 68 -1.48 10.10 -3.84
CA GLY A 68 -2.82 10.20 -4.43
C GLY A 68 -3.06 11.55 -5.11
N TYR A 69 -4.20 11.68 -5.78
CA TYR A 69 -4.59 12.93 -6.45
C TYR A 69 -5.04 13.96 -5.40
N PRO A 70 -4.60 15.23 -5.46
CA PRO A 70 -5.11 16.27 -4.59
C PRO A 70 -6.62 16.45 -4.84
N GLY A 71 -7.44 16.03 -3.87
CA GLY A 71 -8.92 16.04 -3.96
C GLY A 71 -9.58 14.67 -4.09
N VAL A 72 -8.85 13.64 -4.52
CA VAL A 72 -9.27 12.22 -4.46
C VAL A 72 -8.25 11.49 -3.60
N GLY A 73 -8.26 11.81 -2.30
CA GLY A 73 -7.40 11.10 -1.36
C GLY A 73 -7.73 9.61 -1.37
N ARG A 74 -6.73 8.76 -1.07
CA ARG A 74 -6.96 7.32 -0.84
C ARG A 74 -8.10 7.04 0.14
N ASP A 75 -8.43 7.98 1.02
CA ASP A 75 -9.61 7.93 1.89
C ASP A 75 -10.94 7.85 1.12
N TRP A 76 -11.03 8.38 -0.10
CA TRP A 76 -12.18 8.20 -0.98
C TRP A 76 -12.19 6.79 -1.57
N GLU A 77 -11.03 6.30 -2.01
CA GLU A 77 -10.88 4.95 -2.57
C GLU A 77 -11.19 3.87 -1.52
N GLU A 78 -10.68 4.04 -0.31
CA GLU A 78 -10.93 3.16 0.85
C GLU A 78 -12.41 3.16 1.24
N ARG A 79 -13.07 4.32 1.22
CA ARG A 79 -14.53 4.45 1.43
C ARG A 79 -15.36 3.76 0.35
N GLU A 80 -14.92 3.82 -0.89
CA GLU A 80 -15.66 3.21 -2.00
C GLU A 80 -15.45 1.69 -2.04
N ILE A 81 -14.25 1.21 -1.70
CA ILE A 81 -13.97 -0.21 -1.46
C ILE A 81 -14.81 -0.73 -0.28
N GLU A 82 -14.88 0.01 0.83
CA GLU A 82 -15.70 -0.36 1.99
C GLU A 82 -17.19 -0.41 1.64
N LYS A 83 -17.70 0.55 0.85
CA LYS A 83 -19.08 0.52 0.33
C LYS A 83 -19.34 -0.72 -0.52
N GLU A 84 -18.41 -1.08 -1.41
CA GLU A 84 -18.60 -2.21 -2.31
C GLU A 84 -18.45 -3.55 -1.56
N MET A 85 -17.54 -3.64 -0.58
CA MET A 85 -17.47 -4.76 0.37
C MET A 85 -18.77 -4.90 1.17
N ARG A 86 -19.33 -3.79 1.66
CA ARG A 86 -20.60 -3.80 2.40
C ARG A 86 -21.77 -4.20 1.50
N ARG A 87 -21.77 -3.83 0.22
CA ARG A 87 -22.76 -4.28 -0.78
C ARG A 87 -22.63 -5.76 -1.11
N SER A 88 -21.42 -6.26 -1.28
CA SER A 88 -21.15 -7.68 -1.55
C SER A 88 -21.41 -8.56 -0.32
N ASN A 89 -21.09 -8.09 0.89
CA ASN A 89 -21.44 -8.76 2.15
C ASN A 89 -22.97 -8.75 2.40
N ARG A 90 -23.66 -7.68 2.03
CA ARG A 90 -25.13 -7.58 2.11
C ARG A 90 -25.87 -8.42 1.06
N ARG A 91 -25.19 -8.81 -0.04
CA ARG A 91 -25.71 -9.86 -0.95
C ARG A 91 -25.51 -11.27 -0.38
N LYS A 92 -24.68 -11.46 0.65
CA LYS A 92 -24.35 -12.79 1.18
C LYS A 92 -25.31 -13.37 2.21
N LEU A 93 -26.32 -12.67 2.73
CA LEU A 93 -27.48 -13.29 3.41
C LEU A 93 -28.70 -12.34 3.50
N PRO A 94 -29.97 -12.82 3.46
CA PRO A 94 -30.43 -14.22 3.43
C PRO A 94 -31.40 -14.56 2.26
N SER A 95 -31.19 -15.71 1.61
CA SER A 95 -32.27 -16.51 1.02
C SER A 95 -32.00 -17.96 1.42
N GLY A 96 -32.97 -18.56 2.10
CA GLY A 96 -32.77 -19.65 3.06
C GLY A 96 -32.44 -21.02 2.50
N LYS A 97 -31.60 -21.76 3.26
CA LYS A 97 -31.90 -23.07 3.87
C LYS A 97 -30.62 -23.59 4.54
N SER A 98 -30.61 -23.63 5.87
CA SER A 98 -29.70 -24.47 6.65
C SER A 98 -30.37 -24.78 7.99
N GLU A 99 -31.48 -25.51 7.93
CA GLU A 99 -31.89 -26.34 9.07
C GLU A 99 -31.07 -27.62 9.04
N GLY A 100 -30.50 -27.99 10.19
CA GLY A 100 -29.87 -29.28 10.39
C GLY A 100 -28.53 -29.21 11.10
N GLY A 101 -28.56 -29.02 12.42
CA GLY A 101 -27.50 -29.48 13.32
C GLY A 101 -26.14 -28.80 13.19
N LEU A 102 -26.02 -27.59 13.75
CA LEU A 102 -24.72 -27.09 14.21
C LEU A 102 -24.83 -26.80 15.72
N GLU A 103 -25.15 -27.84 16.48
CA GLU A 103 -24.79 -27.84 17.89
C GLU A 103 -23.27 -27.95 17.95
N LEU A 104 -22.64 -27.02 18.67
CA LEU A 104 -21.18 -26.94 18.86
C LEU A 104 -20.65 -27.62 20.16
N PRO A 105 -21.10 -28.81 20.63
CA PRO A 105 -20.41 -29.53 21.70
C PRO A 105 -18.98 -29.97 21.34
N GLU A 106 -18.71 -30.18 20.04
CA GLU A 106 -17.45 -30.78 19.56
C GLU A 106 -16.25 -29.82 19.57
N LEU A 107 -16.46 -28.51 19.42
CA LEU A 107 -15.36 -27.54 19.53
C LEU A 107 -14.97 -27.28 20.99
N GLN A 108 -15.96 -27.20 21.88
CA GLN A 108 -15.69 -27.01 23.30
C GLN A 108 -14.90 -28.20 23.88
N LYS A 109 -15.23 -29.43 23.46
CA LYS A 109 -14.51 -30.65 23.86
C LYS A 109 -13.05 -30.74 23.34
N ARG A 110 -12.68 -29.95 22.32
CA ARG A 110 -11.31 -29.91 21.79
C ARG A 110 -10.44 -28.82 22.40
N GLU A 111 -11.04 -27.74 22.88
CA GLU A 111 -10.32 -26.64 23.54
C GLU A 111 -9.79 -27.04 24.94
N ASP A 112 -10.45 -28.02 25.57
CA ASP A 112 -10.07 -28.53 26.89
C ASP A 112 -8.84 -29.49 26.86
N ARG A 113 -8.31 -29.83 25.69
CA ARG A 113 -7.12 -30.70 25.60
C ARG A 113 -5.86 -29.89 25.90
N PRO A 114 -5.07 -30.26 26.93
CA PRO A 114 -3.77 -29.65 27.14
C PRO A 114 -2.86 -30.00 25.96
N TYR A 115 -2.22 -28.96 25.42
CA TYR A 115 -1.29 -29.05 24.30
C TYR A 115 -0.10 -29.96 24.66
N ASN A 116 0.19 -30.97 23.83
CA ASN A 116 1.33 -31.86 24.00
C ASN A 116 2.32 -31.65 22.85
N GLU A 117 3.61 -31.50 23.19
CA GLU A 117 4.69 -31.26 22.23
C GLU A 117 5.04 -32.51 21.41
N GLU A 118 4.57 -33.68 21.84
CA GLU A 118 4.79 -34.98 21.19
C GLU A 118 3.98 -35.17 19.90
N ASP A 119 2.94 -34.34 19.66
CA ASP A 119 2.09 -34.41 18.46
C ASP A 119 2.73 -33.75 17.22
N LEU A 120 3.91 -33.12 17.37
CA LEU A 120 4.62 -32.40 16.31
C LEU A 120 5.82 -33.17 15.72
N VAL A 121 5.89 -34.48 15.94
CA VAL A 121 6.98 -35.36 15.45
C VAL A 121 6.55 -36.19 14.25
#